data_AF-A0A9E5EER1-F1
#
_entry.id   AF-A0A9E5EER1-F1
#
_cell.length_a   1.000
_cell.length_b   1.000
_cell.length_c   1.000
_cell.angle_alpha   90.00
_cell.angle_beta   90.00
_cell.angle_gamma   90.00
#
_symmetry.space_group_name_H-M   'P 1'
#
loop_
_entity.id
_entity.type
_entity.pdbx_description
1 polymer ?
#
loop_
_entity_poly.entity_id
_entity_poly.type
_entity_poly.pdbx_seq_one_letter_code
_entity_poly.pdbx_strand_id
1 'polypeptide(L)'
;MGCAVALASLKKLRPMISSGQIAERAQQLGDEIQKNFSNHPNIASYRQYGLTGAVDFKPADGSAKNWTVDMRVGYQIALAARRHGLVIRPLGDSILFVP
;
A
#
# COMPACT_ATOMS: atom_id res chain seq x y z
N MET A 1 31.38 6.27 5.23
CA MET A 1 30.57 5.36 4.38
C MET A 1 29.19 5.93 4.06
N GLY A 2 28.42 6.42 5.03
CA GLY A 2 27.06 6.96 4.80
C GLY A 2 26.96 8.03 3.70
N CYS A 3 27.86 9.02 3.69
CA CYS A 3 27.86 10.07 2.67
C CYS A 3 28.08 9.55 1.25
N ALA A 4 28.94 8.53 1.08
CA ALA A 4 29.20 7.92 -0.22
C ALA A 4 27.96 7.16 -0.75
N VAL A 5 27.27 6.43 0.14
CA VAL A 5 26.00 5.75 -0.20
C VAL A 5 24.94 6.78 -0.57
N ALA A 6 24.77 7.84 0.23
CA ALA A 6 23.79 8.90 -0.06
C ALA A 6 24.05 9.57 -1.41
N LEU A 7 25.31 9.88 -1.73
CA LEU A 7 25.68 10.47 -3.02
C LEU A 7 25.37 9.54 -4.19
N ALA A 8 25.65 8.24 -4.05
CA ALA A 8 25.32 7.23 -5.06
C ALA A 8 23.81 7.09 -5.25
N SER A 9 23.03 7.09 -4.16
CA SER A 9 21.56 7.08 -4.22
C SER A 9 21.00 8.31 -4.94
N LEU A 10 21.50 9.51 -4.62
CA LEU A 10 21.07 10.75 -5.29
C LEU A 10 21.38 10.74 -6.79
N LYS A 11 22.56 10.24 -7.19
CA LYS A 11 22.93 10.09 -8.60
C LYS A 11 21.96 9.19 -9.37
N LYS A 12 21.42 8.14 -8.73
CA LYS A 12 20.42 7.25 -9.34
C LYS A 12 19.01 7.83 -9.33
N LEU A 13 18.59 8.45 -8.22
CA LEU A 13 17.23 8.91 -8.03
C LEU A 13 16.91 10.18 -8.85
N ARG A 14 17.85 11.13 -8.96
CA ARG A 14 17.63 12.40 -9.68
C ARG A 14 17.09 12.23 -11.10
N PRO A 15 17.75 11.46 -12.01
CA PRO A 15 17.24 11.29 -13.37
C PRO A 15 15.90 10.56 -13.40
N MET A 16 15.67 9.60 -12.50
CA MET A 16 14.40 8.87 -12.40
C MET A 16 13.25 9.79 -11.99
N ILE A 17 13.48 10.68 -11.01
CA ILE A 17 12.49 11.67 -10.57
C ILE A 17 12.22 12.68 -11.70
N SER A 18 13.25 13.21 -12.35
CA SER A 18 13.08 14.18 -13.44
C SER A 18 12.43 13.58 -14.69
N SER A 19 12.49 12.25 -14.87
CA SER A 19 11.90 11.57 -16.03
C SER A 19 10.37 11.50 -16.03
N GLY A 20 9.71 11.80 -14.90
CA GLY A 20 8.26 11.65 -14.73
C GLY A 20 7.78 10.21 -14.51
N GLN A 21 8.64 9.19 -14.69
CA GLN A 21 8.29 7.77 -14.52
C GLN A 21 7.70 7.44 -13.14
N ILE A 22 8.12 8.15 -12.08
CA ILE A 22 7.57 7.94 -10.73
C ILE A 22 6.11 8.37 -10.65
N ALA A 23 5.76 9.50 -11.26
CA ALA A 23 4.39 10.00 -11.29
C ALA A 23 3.48 9.07 -12.12
N GLU A 24 3.98 8.61 -13.28
CA GLU A 24 3.27 7.65 -14.13
C GLU A 24 2.99 6.33 -13.38
N ARG A 25 4.01 5.75 -12.73
CA ARG A 25 3.85 4.52 -11.94
C ARG A 25 2.90 4.71 -10.75
N ALA A 26 2.96 5.86 -10.09
CA ALA A 26 2.03 6.19 -9.02
C ALA A 26 0.59 6.22 -9.54
N GLN A 27 0.35 6.85 -10.69
CA GLN A 27 -0.98 6.88 -11.30
C GLN A 27 -1.45 5.46 -11.67
N GLN A 28 -0.61 4.66 -12.34
CA GLN A 28 -0.92 3.27 -12.69
C GLN A 28 -1.27 2.42 -11.46
N LEU A 29 -0.50 2.56 -10.37
CA LEU A 29 -0.78 1.87 -9.10
C LEU A 29 -2.15 2.27 -8.54
N GLY A 30 -2.46 3.57 -8.55
CA GLY A 30 -3.74 4.09 -8.08
C GLY A 30 -4.92 3.60 -8.90
N ASP A 31 -4.79 3.62 -10.22
CA ASP A 31 -5.82 3.15 -11.15
C ASP A 31 -6.10 1.65 -10.97
N GLU A 32 -5.06 0.83 -10.83
CA GLU A 32 -5.21 -0.60 -10.59
C GLU A 32 -5.83 -0.90 -9.21
N ILE A 33 -5.44 -0.19 -8.15
CA ILE A 33 -6.07 -0.37 -6.84
C ILE A 33 -7.54 0.05 -6.91
N GLN A 34 -7.83 1.23 -7.46
CA GLN A 34 -9.21 1.71 -7.57
C GLN A 34 -10.06 0.70 -8.35
N LYS A 35 -9.60 0.25 -9.51
CA LYS A 35 -10.30 -0.73 -10.35
C LYS A 35 -10.63 -2.03 -9.61
N ASN A 36 -9.69 -2.55 -8.82
CA ASN A 36 -9.85 -3.84 -8.14
C ASN A 36 -10.55 -3.74 -6.77
N PHE A 37 -10.51 -2.57 -6.11
CA PHE A 37 -10.95 -2.42 -4.71
C PHE A 37 -12.22 -1.56 -4.53
N SER A 38 -12.61 -0.73 -5.50
CA SER A 38 -13.70 0.27 -5.34
C SER A 38 -15.02 -0.30 -4.81
N ASN A 39 -15.38 -1.52 -5.24
CA ASN A 39 -16.68 -2.13 -4.94
C ASN A 39 -16.56 -3.32 -3.97
N HIS A 40 -15.39 -3.52 -3.37
CA HIS A 40 -15.19 -4.67 -2.50
C HIS A 40 -15.79 -4.38 -1.12
N PRO A 41 -16.69 -5.24 -0.59
CA PRO A 41 -17.50 -4.93 0.60
C PRO A 41 -16.66 -4.72 1.86
N ASN A 42 -15.49 -5.38 1.93
CA ASN A 42 -14.55 -5.21 3.04
C ASN A 42 -13.64 -3.99 2.94
N ILE A 43 -13.78 -3.12 1.94
CA ILE A 43 -12.95 -1.92 1.80
C ILE A 43 -13.67 -0.71 2.37
N ALA A 44 -13.03 -0.06 3.34
CA ALA A 44 -13.52 1.15 3.96
C ALA A 44 -13.05 2.40 3.19
N SER A 45 -11.75 2.45 2.87
CA SER A 45 -11.18 3.57 2.12
C SER A 45 -9.88 3.16 1.43
N TYR A 46 -9.55 3.89 0.37
CA TYR A 46 -8.25 3.89 -0.25
C TYR A 46 -7.68 5.31 -0.24
N ARG A 47 -6.41 5.47 0.13
CA ARG A 47 -5.70 6.75 0.09
C ARG A 47 -4.28 6.55 -0.43
N GLN A 48 -3.79 7.50 -1.22
CA GLN A 48 -2.48 7.43 -1.86
C GLN A 48 -1.86 8.81 -2.00
N TYR A 49 -0.53 8.87 -1.88
CA TYR A 49 0.30 10.00 -2.29
C TYR A 49 1.60 9.48 -2.91
N GLY A 50 1.80 9.77 -4.20
CA GLY A 50 2.91 9.18 -4.96
C GLY A 50 2.85 7.66 -4.94
N LEU A 51 3.96 6.97 -4.70
CA LEU A 51 4.00 5.51 -4.57
C LEU A 51 3.60 4.99 -3.19
N THR A 52 3.25 5.86 -2.24
CA THR A 52 2.82 5.48 -0.90
C THR A 52 1.30 5.45 -0.81
N GLY A 53 0.73 4.39 -0.27
CA GLY A 53 -0.72 4.28 -0.11
C GLY A 53 -1.14 3.37 1.03
N ALA A 54 -2.44 3.42 1.32
CA ALA A 54 -3.07 2.58 2.32
C ALA A 54 -4.47 2.17 1.86
N VAL A 55 -4.80 0.91 2.10
CA VAL A 55 -6.16 0.38 1.99
C VAL A 55 -6.63 0.07 3.41
N ASP A 56 -7.74 0.69 3.83
CA ASP A 56 -8.40 0.38 5.09
C ASP A 56 -9.52 -0.61 4.87
N PHE A 57 -9.66 -1.55 5.80
CA PHE A 57 -10.64 -2.61 5.73
C PHE A 57 -11.75 -2.41 6.76
N LYS A 58 -12.94 -2.96 6.48
CA LYS A 58 -14.10 -3.00 7.39
C LYS A 58 -14.87 -4.31 7.28
N PRO A 59 -15.68 -4.68 8.29
CA PRO A 59 -16.65 -5.77 8.17
C PRO A 59 -17.58 -5.58 6.96
N ALA A 60 -17.78 -6.63 6.17
CA ALA A 60 -18.59 -6.58 4.93
C ALA A 60 -20.08 -6.44 5.21
N ASP A 61 -20.54 -6.97 6.34
CA ASP A 61 -21.95 -6.96 6.76
C ASP A 61 -22.40 -5.60 7.30
N GLY A 62 -21.47 -4.64 7.47
CA GLY A 62 -21.76 -3.33 8.05
C GLY A 62 -22.12 -3.38 9.53
N SER A 63 -21.89 -4.50 10.22
CA SER A 63 -22.25 -4.70 11.63
C SER A 63 -21.51 -3.75 12.57
N ALA A 64 -20.30 -3.35 12.19
CA ALA A 64 -19.47 -2.43 12.94
C ALA A 64 -18.53 -1.64 12.01
N LYS A 65 -17.97 -0.55 12.55
CA LYS A 65 -16.96 0.25 11.84
C LYS A 65 -15.66 -0.54 11.64
N ASN A 66 -15.23 -1.30 12.65
CA ASN A 66 -13.98 -2.05 12.69
C ASN A 66 -14.22 -3.45 13.30
N TRP A 67 -13.32 -4.39 13.04
CA TRP A 67 -13.26 -5.67 13.77
C TRP A 67 -12.67 -5.47 15.17
N THR A 68 -12.82 -6.48 16.03
CA THR A 68 -12.10 -6.53 17.31
C THR A 68 -10.60 -6.75 17.07
N VAL A 69 -9.75 -6.14 17.91
CA VAL A 69 -8.29 -6.20 17.75
C VAL A 69 -7.77 -7.64 17.75
N ASP A 70 -8.40 -8.53 18.52
CA ASP A 70 -8.01 -9.94 18.63
C ASP A 70 -8.17 -10.73 17.32
N MET A 71 -9.06 -10.28 16.41
CA MET A 71 -9.20 -10.90 15.09
C MET A 71 -7.95 -10.70 14.22
N ARG A 72 -7.19 -9.63 14.45
CA ARG A 72 -5.93 -9.31 13.74
C ARG A 72 -6.09 -9.41 12.22
N VAL A 73 -7.15 -8.84 11.66
CA VAL A 73 -7.53 -9.03 10.25
C VAL A 73 -6.43 -8.58 9.30
N GLY A 74 -5.81 -7.41 9.53
CA GLY A 74 -4.68 -6.95 8.72
C GLY A 74 -3.50 -7.94 8.72
N TYR A 75 -3.23 -8.61 9.85
CA TYR A 75 -2.19 -9.67 9.91
C TYR A 75 -2.57 -10.89 9.07
N GLN A 76 -3.82 -11.31 9.10
CA GLN A 76 -4.30 -12.42 8.28
C GLN A 76 -4.20 -12.09 6.78
N ILE A 77 -4.57 -10.86 6.39
CA ILE A 77 -4.40 -10.37 5.01
C ILE A 77 -2.92 -10.41 4.60
N ALA A 78 -2.01 -9.93 5.47
CA ALA A 78 -0.58 -9.97 5.19
C ALA A 78 -0.02 -11.39 5.05
N LEU A 79 -0.50 -12.34 5.85
CA LEU A 79 -0.16 -13.76 5.69
C LEU A 79 -0.70 -14.35 4.39
N ALA A 80 -1.91 -13.96 3.99
CA ALA A 80 -2.50 -14.39 2.72
C ALA A 80 -1.70 -13.85 1.53
N ALA A 81 -1.42 -12.55 1.51
CA ALA A 81 -0.59 -11.91 0.49
C ALA A 81 0.80 -12.56 0.37
N ARG A 82 1.42 -12.95 1.49
CA ARG A 82 2.72 -13.63 1.49
C ARG A 82 2.70 -14.95 0.74
N ARG A 83 1.59 -15.70 0.78
CA ARG A 83 1.44 -16.94 -0.01
C ARG A 83 1.44 -16.70 -1.52
N HIS A 84 1.17 -15.46 -1.94
CA HIS A 84 1.26 -15.00 -3.32
C HIS A 84 2.56 -14.24 -3.62
N GLY A 85 3.57 -14.31 -2.74
CA GLY A 85 4.86 -13.64 -2.93
C GLY A 85 4.86 -12.14 -2.61
N LEU A 86 3.75 -11.58 -2.11
CA LEU A 86 3.65 -10.17 -1.76
C LEU A 86 4.00 -9.95 -0.28
N VAL A 87 5.08 -9.22 -0.03
CA VAL A 87 5.49 -8.81 1.32
C VAL A 87 4.89 -7.46 1.65
N ILE A 88 3.90 -7.46 2.55
CA ILE A 88 3.22 -6.26 3.03
C ILE A 88 3.17 -6.24 4.56
N ARG A 89 3.16 -5.04 5.12
CA ARG A 89 3.05 -4.82 6.57
C ARG A 89 1.68 -4.22 6.90
N PRO A 90 0.89 -4.85 7.78
CA PRO A 90 -0.35 -4.26 8.27
C PRO A 90 -0.08 -3.21 9.36
N LEU A 91 -1.02 -2.28 9.50
CA LEU A 91 -1.16 -1.38 10.63
C LEU A 91 -2.62 -1.47 11.11
N GLY A 92 -2.88 -2.29 12.14
CA GLY A 92 -4.24 -2.64 12.52
C GLY A 92 -4.97 -3.34 11.37
N ASP A 93 -6.13 -2.82 10.99
CA ASP A 93 -6.94 -3.29 9.86
C ASP A 93 -6.65 -2.53 8.56
N SER A 94 -5.47 -1.92 8.43
CA SER A 94 -5.01 -1.26 7.21
C SER A 94 -3.79 -1.97 6.64
N ILE A 95 -3.69 -2.04 5.31
CA ILE A 95 -2.47 -2.46 4.61
C ILE A 95 -1.79 -1.24 4.00
N LEU A 96 -0.51 -1.05 4.31
CA LEU A 96 0.33 -0.01 3.74
C LEU A 96 1.13 -0.55 2.55
N PHE A 97 1.26 0.27 1.51
CA PHE A 97 2.11 -0.01 0.35
C PHE A 97 3.14 1.09 0.20
N VAL A 98 4.41 0.70 0.21
CA VAL A 98 5.59 1.56 -0.01
C VAL A 98 6.60 0.73 -0.80
N PRO A 99 6.41 0.59 -2.13
CA PRO A 99 7.25 -0.22 -2.99
C PRO A 99 8.63 0.41 -3.24
#